data_AF-A0A8C0K1M8-F1
#
_entry.id   AF-A0A8C0K1M8-F1
#
_cell.length_a   1.000
_cell.length_b   1.000
_cell.length_c   1.000
_cell.angle_alpha   90.00
_cell.angle_beta   90.00
_cell.angle_gamma   90.00
#
_symmetry.space_group_name_H-M   'P 1'
#
loop_
_entity.id
_entity.type
_entity.pdbx_description
1 polymer ?
#
loop_
_entity_poly.entity_id
_entity_poly.type
_entity_poly.pdbx_seq_one_letter_code
_entity_poly.pdbx_strand_id
1 'polypeptide(L)' 'MFALNAWAEYVVEWSAQDPYGFLTTIVLALISLFLANAMLPWKLAKMIKTREKEQKKKQKHQENIAKAKRLKKN' A
#
# COMPACT_ATOMS: atom_id res chain seq x y z
N MET A 1 25.40 -2.64 -21.85
CA MET A 1 25.32 -1.27 -22.40
C MET A 1 24.53 -1.25 -23.72
N PHE A 2 24.89 -2.06 -24.72
CA PHE A 2 24.17 -2.14 -26.00
C PHE A 2 22.66 -2.47 -25.91
N ALA A 3 22.25 -3.33 -24.98
CA ALA A 3 20.84 -3.72 -24.84
C ALA A 3 19.91 -2.56 -24.41
N LEU A 4 20.40 -1.64 -23.58
CA LEU A 4 19.61 -0.48 -23.14
C LEU A 4 19.47 0.55 -24.26
N ASN A 5 20.51 0.73 -25.06
CA ASN A 5 20.49 1.67 -26.18
C ASN A 5 19.56 1.17 -27.29
N ALA A 6 19.65 -0.12 -27.66
CA ALA A 6 18.75 -0.72 -28.65
C ALA A 6 17.28 -0.73 -28.18
N TRP A 7 17.05 -0.92 -26.88
CA TRP A 7 15.70 -0.83 -26.32
C TRP A 7 15.17 0.61 -26.32
N ALA A 8 16.01 1.59 -25.98
CA ALA A 8 15.62 3.00 -26.03
C ALA A 8 15.31 3.47 -27.46
N GLU A 9 16.11 3.07 -28.45
CA GLU A 9 15.84 3.35 -29.86
C GLU A 9 14.50 2.76 -30.30
N TYR A 10 14.23 1.49 -29.94
CA TYR A 10 12.95 0.85 -30.22
C TYR A 10 11.75 1.57 -29.58
N VAL A 11 11.90 2.02 -28.33
CA VAL A 11 10.86 2.77 -27.61
C VAL A 11 10.59 4.13 -28.27
N VAL A 12 11.64 4.82 -28.73
CA VAL A 12 11.53 6.11 -29.42
C VAL A 12 10.89 5.95 -30.79
N GLU A 13 11.29 4.93 -31.56
CA GLU A 13 10.71 4.60 -32.85
C GLU A 13 9.21 4.26 -32.72
N TRP A 14 8.86 3.46 -31.71
CA TRP A 14 7.48 3.11 -31.43
C TRP A 14 6.64 4.34 -31.03
N SER A 15 7.18 5.21 -30.18
CA SER A 15 6.51 6.47 -29.80
C SER A 15 6.30 7.42 -30.99
N ALA A 16 7.16 7.38 -32.00
CA ALA A 16 7.04 8.21 -33.20
C ALA A 16 6.01 7.65 -34.19
N GLN A 17 5.88 6.33 -34.27
CA GLN A 17 4.97 5.66 -35.20
C GLN A 17 3.52 5.66 -34.71
N ASP A 18 3.29 5.41 -33.41
CA ASP A 18 1.96 5.44 -32.81
C ASP A 18 2.01 6.04 -31.39
N PRO A 19 1.89 7.38 -31.27
CA PRO A 19 2.00 8.05 -29.97
C PRO A 19 0.85 7.68 -29.02
N TYR A 20 -0.36 7.45 -29.54
CA TYR A 20 -1.53 7.16 -28.70
C TYR A 20 -1.52 5.72 -28.17
N GLY A 21 -1.13 4.76 -29.00
CA GLY A 21 -0.92 3.36 -28.63
C GLY A 21 0.20 3.20 -27.61
N PHE A 22 1.33 3.88 -27.82
CA PHE A 22 2.44 3.93 -26.88
C PHE A 22 2.01 4.48 -25.50
N LEU A 23 1.35 5.64 -25.50
CA LEU A 23 0.85 6.26 -24.27
C LEU A 23 -0.15 5.35 -23.54
N THR A 24 -1.07 4.72 -24.28
CA THR A 24 -2.07 3.84 -23.69
C THR A 24 -1.43 2.61 -23.04
N THR A 25 -0.44 1.99 -23.68
CA THR A 25 0.27 0.86 -23.09
C THR A 25 1.05 1.25 -21.84
N ILE A 26 1.73 2.40 -21.85
CA ILE A 26 2.45 2.91 -20.67
C ILE A 26 1.48 3.21 -19.53
N VAL A 27 0.39 3.91 -19.82
CA VAL A 27 -0.63 4.27 -18.82
C VAL A 27 -1.27 3.00 -18.23
N LEU A 28 -1.60 2.01 -19.06
CA LEU A 28 -2.12 0.72 -18.58
C LEU A 28 -1.12 -0.03 -17.70
N ALA A 29 0.15 -0.07 -18.09
CA ALA A 29 1.20 -0.70 -17.29
C ALA A 29 1.40 0.04 -15.96
N LEU A 30 1.40 1.37 -15.97
CA LEU A 30 1.51 2.20 -14.77
C LEU A 30 0.32 2.01 -13.83
N ILE A 31 -0.91 2.00 -14.34
CA ILE A 31 -2.12 1.75 -13.53
C ILE A 31 -2.03 0.37 -12.89
N SER A 32 -1.62 -0.65 -13.66
CA SER A 32 -1.48 -2.03 -13.18
C SER A 32 -0.42 -2.12 -12.08
N LEU A 33 0.73 -1.48 -12.28
CA LEU A 33 1.80 -1.39 -11.28
C LEU A 33 1.36 -0.62 -10.03
N PHE A 34 0.62 0.48 -10.20
CA PHE A 34 0.11 1.28 -9.09
C PHE A 34 -0.88 0.50 -8.24
N LEU A 35 -1.80 -0.26 -8.86
CA LEU A 35 -2.74 -1.13 -8.15
C LEU A 35 -2.03 -2.24 -7.37
N ALA A 36 -1.02 -2.87 -7.97
CA ALA A 36 -0.21 -3.88 -7.29
C ALA A 36 0.52 -3.28 -6.07
N ASN A 37 1.08 -2.09 -6.21
CA ASN A 37 1.74 -1.38 -5.13
C ASN A 37 0.77 -0.93 -4.04
N ALA A 38 -0.45 -0.51 -4.39
CA ALA A 38 -1.48 -0.10 -3.43
C ALA A 38 -2.02 -1.25 -2.57
N MET A 39 -1.90 -2.50 -3.05
CA MET A 39 -2.35 -3.69 -2.33
C MET A 39 -1.54 -3.93 -1.04
N LEU A 40 -0.24 -3.58 -1.03
CA LEU A 40 0.63 -3.73 0.14
C LEU A 40 0.24 -2.79 1.30
N PRO A 41 0.18 -1.45 1.14
CA PRO A 41 -0.29 -0.53 2.16
C PRO A 41 -1.70 -0.85 2.67
N TRP A 42 -2.59 -1.32 1.78
CA TRP A 42 -3.94 -1.72 2.18
C TRP A 42 -3.93 -2.92 3.14
N LYS A 43 -3.11 -3.95 2.86
CA LYS A 43 -2.96 -5.11 3.74
C LYS A 43 -2.36 -4.71 5.09
N LEU A 44 -1.34 -3.85 5.07
CA LEU A 44 -0.71 -3.28 6.26
C LEU A 44 -1.71 -2.47 7.10
N ALA A 45 -2.47 -1.58 6.48
CA ALA A 45 -3.50 -0.77 7.15
C ALA A 45 -4.58 -1.64 7.80
N LYS A 46 -4.99 -2.75 7.17
CA LYS A 46 -5.90 -3.72 7.78
C LYS A 46 -5.30 -4.37 9.02
N MET A 47 -4.04 -4.78 8.99
CA MET A 47 -3.35 -5.36 10.15
C MET A 47 -3.25 -4.37 11.31
N ILE A 48 -2.93 -3.11 11.02
CA ILE A 48 -2.86 -2.03 12.03
C ILE A 48 -4.23 -1.82 12.67
N LYS A 49 -5.30 -1.72 11.87
CA LYS A 49 -6.68 -1.57 12.39
C LYS A 49 -7.10 -2.72 13.31
N THR A 50 -6.74 -3.96 12.98
CA THR A 50 -7.05 -5.11 13.83
C THR A 50 -6.27 -5.07 15.15
N ARG A 51 -4.96 -4.79 15.08
CA ARG A 51 -4.11 -4.66 16.27
C ARG A 51 -4.60 -3.55 17.21
N GLU A 52 -5.01 -2.42 16.65
CA GLU A 52 -5.53 -1.29 17.44
C GLU A 52 -6.84 -1.65 18.16
N LYS A 53 -7.75 -2.37 17.50
CA LYS A 53 -8.99 -2.87 18.14
C LYS A 53 -8.69 -3.84 19.28
N GLU A 54 -7.72 -4.73 19.10
CA GLU A 54 -7.32 -5.68 20.14
C GLU A 54 -6.68 -4.97 21.34
N GLN A 55 -5.77 -4.03 21.09
CA GLN A 55 -5.15 -3.23 22.14
C GLN A 55 -6.17 -2.39 22.91
N LYS A 56 -7.14 -1.76 22.23
CA LYS A 56 -8.22 -1.01 22.89
C LYS A 56 -9.04 -1.90 23.83
N LYS A 57 -9.29 -3.18 23.49
CA LYS A 57 -9.97 -4.12 24.39
C LYS A 57 -9.12 -4.44 25.62
N LYS A 58 -7.82 -4.70 25.42
CA LYS A 58 -6.88 -4.98 26.52
C LYS A 58 -6.73 -3.78 27.46
N GLN A 59 -6.64 -2.56 26.92
CA GLN A 59 -6.56 -1.33 27.69
C GLN A 59 -7.83 -1.11 28.52
N LYS A 60 -9.02 -1.24 27.93
CA LYS A 60 -10.29 -1.14 28.67
C LYS A 60 -10.39 -2.16 29.81
N HIS A 61 -9.89 -3.38 29.60
CA HIS A 61 -9.88 -4.39 30.65
C HIS A 61 -8.95 -4.01 31.81
N GLN A 62 -7.74 -3.51 31.51
CA GLN A 62 -6.82 -3.05 32.56
C GLN A 62 -7.33 -1.81 33.30
N GLU A 63 -7.95 -0.86 32.61
CA GLU A 63 -8.57 0.32 33.23
C GLU A 63 -9.69 -0.08 34.20
N ASN A 64 -10.52 -1.07 33.82
CA ASN A 64 -11.57 -1.58 34.70
C ASN A 64 -11.02 -2.31 35.92
N ILE A 65 -9.97 -3.13 35.76
CA ILE A 65 -9.28 -3.76 36.89
C ILE A 65 -8.65 -2.71 37.82
N ALA A 66 -7.99 -1.70 37.26
CA ALA A 66 -7.38 -0.62 38.04
C ALA A 66 -8.43 0.18 38.82
N LYS A 67 -9.57 0.50 38.20
CA LYS A 67 -10.71 1.15 38.86
C LYS A 67 -11.27 0.30 40.01
N ALA A 68 -11.50 -0.99 39.78
CA ALA A 68 -11.99 -1.91 40.81
C ALA A 68 -11.01 -2.06 41.99
N LYS A 69 -9.69 -2.13 41.72
CA LYS A 69 -8.65 -2.16 42.75
C LYS A 69 -8.59 -0.87 43.56
N ARG A 70 -8.78 0.30 42.92
CA ARG A 70 -8.87 1.60 43.61
C ARG A 70 -10.11 1.68 44.50
N LEU A 71 -11.25 1.18 44.03
CA LEU A 71 -12.51 1.20 44.79
C LEU A 71 -12.48 0.30 46.03
N LYS A 72 -11.70 -0.79 46.03
CA LYS A 72 -11.48 -1.66 47.20
C LYS A 72 -10.47 -1.12 48.22
N LYS A 73 -9.70 -0.09 47.86
CA LYS A 73 -8.67 0.50 48.73
C LYS A 73 -9.20 1.70 49.53
N ASN A 74 -10.28 2.31 49.07
CA ASN A 74 -11.10 3.25 49.84
C ASN A 74 -12.16 2.50 50.63
#